data_AF-A0A2V9ZML4-F1
#
_entry.id   AF-A0A2V9ZML4-F1
#
_cell.length_a   1.000
_cell.length_b   1.000
_cell.length_c   1.000
_cell.angle_alpha   90.00
_cell.angle_beta   90.00
_cell.angle_gamma   90.00
#
_symmetry.space_group_name_H-M   'P 1'
#
loop_
_entity.id
_entity.type
_entity.pdbx_description
1 polymer ?
#
loop_
_entity_poly.entity_id
_entity_poly.type
_entity_poly.pdbx_seq_one_letter_code
_entity_poly.pdbx_strand_id
1 'polypeptide(L)'
;MLRKTVLLAVLALALPITALANSIDFANQGGTVTGSNAGLTFSSTLIGAVNLGGSSFFGSNLGTLTLTTGALTSGSLGSGATFGGGTITIAGNGSNGIPTGTLFTGTFTSAKWTFEGTLANGTHQYLLTATLAGGVGFTFQSAVDTGKGFFSGTGTIESGDTNVVVPEPGTLSLLGTGLIGLAGVIRRKLNIS
;
A
#
# COMPACT_ATOMS: atom_id res chain seq x y z
N MET A 1 -28.14 20.12 -36.60
CA MET A 1 -27.48 20.21 -35.27
C MET A 1 -27.15 18.85 -34.64
N LEU A 2 -27.86 17.76 -34.98
CA LEU A 2 -27.63 16.40 -34.47
C LEU A 2 -26.19 15.86 -34.64
N ARG A 3 -25.51 16.19 -35.75
CA ARG A 3 -24.15 15.70 -36.05
C ARG A 3 -23.09 16.11 -35.01
N LYS A 4 -23.16 17.33 -34.46
CA LYS A 4 -22.17 17.82 -33.48
C LYS A 4 -22.37 17.18 -32.10
N THR A 5 -23.61 16.92 -31.71
CA THR A 5 -23.95 16.28 -30.43
C THR A 5 -23.60 14.79 -30.43
N VAL A 6 -23.82 14.11 -31.56
CA VAL A 6 -23.38 12.72 -31.75
C VAL A 6 -21.85 12.61 -31.76
N LEU A 7 -21.15 13.57 -32.39
CA LEU A 7 -19.68 13.62 -32.35
C LEU A 7 -19.13 13.84 -30.93
N LEU A 8 -19.78 14.67 -30.10
CA LEU A 8 -19.41 14.85 -28.69
C LEU A 8 -19.69 13.60 -27.85
N ALA A 9 -20.80 12.89 -28.11
CA ALA A 9 -21.10 11.62 -27.45
C ALA A 9 -20.11 10.51 -27.86
N VAL A 10 -19.75 10.42 -29.15
CA VAL A 10 -18.72 9.48 -29.64
C VAL A 10 -17.35 9.84 -29.11
N LEU A 11 -17.01 11.13 -28.99
CA LEU A 11 -15.75 11.58 -28.39
C LEU A 11 -15.70 11.29 -26.88
N ALA A 12 -16.84 11.38 -26.17
CA ALA A 12 -17.00 10.94 -24.79
C ALA A 12 -16.87 9.42 -24.60
N LEU A 13 -17.35 8.62 -25.58
CA LEU A 13 -17.17 7.16 -25.62
C LEU A 13 -15.77 6.73 -26.09
N ALA A 14 -15.04 7.61 -26.79
CA ALA A 14 -13.69 7.37 -27.29
C ALA A 14 -12.59 7.77 -26.30
N LEU A 15 -12.94 8.38 -25.16
CA LEU A 15 -11.99 8.57 -24.07
C LEU A 15 -11.61 7.20 -23.50
N PRO A 16 -10.31 6.90 -23.34
CA PRO A 16 -9.88 5.64 -22.76
C PRO A 16 -10.49 5.50 -21.37
N ILE A 17 -11.34 4.49 -21.20
CA ILE A 17 -11.84 4.02 -19.92
C ILE A 17 -10.67 3.31 -19.22
N THR A 18 -9.68 4.08 -18.77
CA THR A 18 -8.70 3.62 -17.79
C THR A 18 -9.14 4.13 -16.44
N ALA A 19 -10.32 3.67 -16.02
CA ALA A 19 -10.84 3.88 -14.68
C ALA A 19 -10.90 2.49 -14.04
N LEU A 20 -9.73 2.03 -13.62
CA LEU A 20 -9.60 0.91 -12.71
C LEU A 20 -9.12 1.49 -11.39
N ALA A 21 -9.75 1.10 -10.28
CA ALA A 21 -9.16 1.21 -8.95
C ALA A 21 -7.70 0.77 -9.03
N ASN A 22 -6.77 1.70 -8.83
CA ASN A 22 -5.35 1.39 -8.84
C ASN A 22 -4.89 1.13 -7.41
N SER A 23 -4.33 -0.04 -7.17
CA SER A 23 -3.51 -0.25 -5.99
C SER A 23 -2.10 0.24 -6.28
N ILE A 24 -1.47 0.82 -5.26
CA ILE A 24 -0.04 1.11 -5.26
C ILE A 24 0.63 0.02 -4.44
N ASP A 25 1.62 -0.65 -5.04
CA ASP A 25 2.38 -1.71 -4.37
C ASP A 25 3.78 -1.23 -4.05
N PHE A 26 4.17 -1.34 -2.79
CA PHE A 26 5.50 -0.97 -2.31
C PHE A 26 6.24 -2.22 -1.85
N ALA A 27 7.41 -2.46 -2.45
CA ALA A 27 8.30 -3.55 -2.07
C ALA A 27 9.52 -3.00 -1.32
N ASN A 28 9.83 -3.61 -0.18
CA ASN A 28 10.99 -3.27 0.63
C ASN A 28 11.84 -4.51 0.91
N GLN A 29 13.14 -4.31 1.14
CA GLN A 29 14.07 -5.38 1.44
C GLN A 29 15.21 -4.88 2.33
N GLY A 30 15.78 -5.80 3.10
CA GLY A 30 16.90 -5.52 3.98
C GLY A 30 16.49 -4.65 5.18
N GLY A 31 17.47 -4.32 6.00
CA GLY A 31 17.26 -3.56 7.23
C GLY A 31 16.96 -4.46 8.43
N THR A 32 16.30 -3.90 9.43
CA THR A 32 16.18 -4.52 10.76
C THR A 32 14.78 -4.39 11.33
N VAL A 33 14.36 -5.43 12.03
CA VAL A 33 13.28 -5.38 13.00
C VAL A 33 13.90 -5.37 14.39
N THR A 34 13.44 -4.48 15.25
CA THR A 34 13.88 -4.38 16.66
C THR A 34 12.68 -4.17 17.57
N GLY A 35 12.72 -4.68 18.79
CA GLY A 35 11.62 -4.44 19.73
C GLY A 35 11.52 -5.44 20.86
N SER A 36 10.39 -5.40 21.55
CA SER A 36 10.08 -6.24 22.70
C SER A 36 8.56 -6.41 22.82
N ASN A 37 8.09 -6.91 23.97
CA ASN A 37 6.67 -6.91 24.31
C ASN A 37 6.05 -5.50 24.32
N ALA A 38 6.85 -4.43 24.36
CA ALA A 38 6.36 -3.06 24.24
C ALA A 38 6.00 -2.65 22.79
N GLY A 39 6.44 -3.42 21.79
CA GLY A 39 6.21 -3.16 20.37
C GLY A 39 7.43 -3.48 19.52
N LEU A 40 7.22 -3.56 18.21
CA LEU A 40 8.23 -3.80 17.19
C LEU A 40 8.39 -2.57 16.30
N THR A 41 9.61 -2.32 15.85
CA THR A 41 9.99 -1.31 14.88
C THR A 41 10.74 -1.97 13.74
N PHE A 42 10.20 -1.85 12.53
CA PHE A 42 10.80 -2.29 11.28
C PHE A 42 11.35 -1.06 10.57
N SER A 43 12.60 -1.14 10.12
CA SER A 43 13.24 -0.14 9.28
C SER A 43 13.96 -0.83 8.15
N SER A 44 13.53 -0.58 6.92
CA SER A 44 14.00 -1.27 5.71
C SER A 44 14.17 -0.31 4.53
N THR A 45 14.82 -0.79 3.48
CA THR A 45 15.04 -0.03 2.25
C THR A 45 13.91 -0.29 1.26
N LEU A 46 13.34 0.77 0.71
CA LEU A 46 12.38 0.67 -0.39
C LEU A 46 13.12 0.30 -1.67
N ILE A 47 12.67 -0.75 -2.36
CA ILE A 47 13.29 -1.26 -3.59
C ILE A 47 12.34 -1.23 -4.80
N GLY A 48 11.04 -1.10 -4.55
CA GLY A 48 10.03 -1.03 -5.61
C GLY A 48 8.81 -0.20 -5.20
N ALA A 49 8.25 0.54 -6.15
CA ALA A 49 6.95 1.19 -6.03
C ALA A 49 6.22 1.08 -7.36
N VAL A 50 5.10 0.36 -7.41
CA VAL A 50 4.32 0.07 -8.62
C VAL A 50 3.06 0.93 -8.62
N ASN A 51 2.69 1.47 -9.79
CA ASN A 51 1.53 2.35 -9.99
C ASN A 51 1.54 3.68 -9.20
N LEU A 52 2.68 4.05 -8.61
CA LEU A 52 2.83 5.32 -7.92
C LEU A 52 2.77 6.48 -8.93
N GLY A 53 1.68 7.26 -8.89
CA GLY A 53 1.45 8.33 -9.87
C GLY A 53 1.30 7.84 -11.31
N GLY A 54 0.92 6.56 -11.51
CA GLY A 54 0.79 5.93 -12.83
C GLY A 54 2.09 5.35 -13.41
N SER A 55 3.19 5.38 -12.65
CA SER A 55 4.49 4.83 -13.05
C SER A 55 4.97 3.75 -12.09
N SER A 56 5.94 2.95 -12.52
CA SER A 56 6.60 1.94 -11.69
C SER A 56 8.10 2.23 -11.56
N PHE A 57 8.60 2.13 -10.34
CA PHE A 57 9.96 2.45 -9.95
C PHE A 57 10.61 1.21 -9.33
N PHE A 58 11.83 0.90 -9.75
CA PHE A 58 12.63 -0.21 -9.20
C PHE A 58 14.08 0.23 -9.00
N GLY A 59 14.72 -0.24 -7.94
CA GLY A 59 16.11 0.09 -7.63
C GLY A 59 16.61 -0.54 -6.35
N SER A 60 17.90 -0.39 -6.06
CA SER A 60 18.51 -0.93 -4.84
C SER A 60 18.25 -0.05 -3.60
N ASN A 61 17.93 1.24 -3.81
CA ASN A 61 17.59 2.17 -2.74
C ASN A 61 16.73 3.33 -3.30
N LEU A 62 15.42 3.17 -3.22
CA LEU A 62 14.43 4.19 -3.59
C LEU A 62 13.98 5.03 -2.39
N GLY A 63 14.42 4.68 -1.18
CA GLY A 63 14.01 5.33 0.06
C GLY A 63 13.86 4.34 1.20
N THR A 64 12.94 4.61 2.11
CA THR A 64 12.79 3.84 3.35
C THR A 64 11.34 3.44 3.60
N LEU A 65 11.17 2.29 4.25
CA LEU A 65 9.92 1.89 4.89
C LEU A 65 10.19 1.73 6.38
N THR A 66 9.41 2.45 7.18
CA THR A 66 9.39 2.35 8.64
C THR A 66 8.01 1.90 9.09
N LEU A 67 7.93 0.86 9.92
CA LEU A 67 6.70 0.38 10.53
C LEU A 67 6.90 0.22 12.02
N THR A 68 5.92 0.65 12.82
CA THR A 68 5.89 0.43 14.28
C THR A 68 4.62 -0.27 14.68
N THR A 69 4.67 -1.15 15.68
CA THR A 69 3.49 -1.76 16.30
C THR A 69 3.30 -1.22 17.73
N GLY A 70 2.09 -1.35 18.25
CA GLY A 70 1.82 -1.16 19.68
C GLY A 70 2.35 -2.31 20.52
N ALA A 71 2.05 -2.28 21.82
CA ALA A 71 2.42 -3.35 22.75
C ALA A 71 1.77 -4.69 22.39
N LEU A 72 2.43 -5.77 22.82
CA LEU A 72 1.95 -7.13 22.66
C LEU A 72 0.66 -7.32 23.47
N THR A 73 -0.40 -7.75 22.80
CA THR A 73 -1.72 -7.99 23.39
C THR A 73 -1.96 -9.46 23.70
N SER A 74 -1.31 -10.37 22.96
CA SER A 74 -1.35 -11.81 23.22
C SER A 74 -0.17 -12.55 22.57
N GLY A 75 0.09 -13.77 23.04
CA GLY A 75 1.15 -14.65 22.49
C GLY A 75 2.56 -14.31 23.00
N SER A 76 3.57 -14.64 22.20
CA SER A 76 4.98 -14.35 22.53
C SER A 76 5.79 -14.05 21.27
N LEU A 77 6.91 -13.34 21.44
CA LEU A 77 7.77 -13.01 20.31
C LEU A 77 8.35 -14.24 19.59
N GLY A 78 8.58 -15.34 20.32
CA GLY A 78 9.16 -16.56 19.76
C GLY A 78 8.16 -17.52 19.13
N SER A 79 6.94 -17.60 19.66
CA SER A 79 5.93 -18.55 19.19
C SER A 79 4.83 -17.93 18.33
N GLY A 80 4.92 -16.62 18.08
CA GLY A 80 3.88 -15.82 17.45
C GLY A 80 3.06 -15.01 18.45
N ALA A 81 2.70 -13.80 18.05
CA ALA A 81 2.07 -12.78 18.88
C ALA A 81 1.02 -11.97 18.12
N THR A 82 0.14 -11.33 18.88
CA THR A 82 -0.68 -10.21 18.38
C THR A 82 -0.21 -8.94 19.05
N PHE A 83 -0.04 -7.89 18.26
CA PHE A 83 0.29 -6.55 18.73
C PHE A 83 -0.89 -5.61 18.56
N GLY A 84 -0.93 -4.58 19.41
CA GLY A 84 -1.81 -3.44 19.24
C GLY A 84 -1.48 -2.62 17.98
N GLY A 85 -2.29 -1.60 17.76
CA GLY A 85 -2.21 -0.76 16.58
C GLY A 85 -0.88 -0.01 16.45
N GLY A 86 -0.60 0.44 15.24
CA GLY A 86 0.70 0.98 14.88
C GLY A 86 0.64 1.82 13.61
N THR A 87 1.82 2.21 13.13
CA THR A 87 1.97 3.10 11.97
C THR A 87 2.90 2.49 10.94
N ILE A 88 2.69 2.87 9.68
CA ILE A 88 3.60 2.60 8.58
C ILE A 88 3.88 3.92 7.85
N THR A 89 5.13 4.16 7.49
CA THR A 89 5.57 5.32 6.73
C THR A 89 6.53 4.86 5.65
N ILE A 90 6.24 5.24 4.41
CA ILE A 90 7.07 4.96 3.24
C ILE A 90 7.52 6.30 2.69
N ALA A 91 8.83 6.49 2.59
CA ALA A 91 9.43 7.71 2.11
C ALA A 91 10.34 7.43 0.92
N GLY A 92 10.23 8.23 -0.13
CA GLY A 92 11.10 8.21 -1.30
C GLY A 92 12.28 9.15 -1.12
N ASN A 93 13.40 8.81 -1.75
CA ASN A 93 14.65 9.57 -1.65
C ASN A 93 14.99 10.40 -2.90
N GLY A 94 14.15 10.38 -3.94
CA GLY A 94 14.43 11.09 -5.21
C GLY A 94 15.16 10.26 -6.27
N SER A 95 15.63 9.05 -5.96
CA SER A 95 16.40 8.23 -6.89
C SER A 95 15.51 7.58 -7.94
N ASN A 96 16.06 7.32 -9.14
CA ASN A 96 15.35 6.67 -10.24
C ASN A 96 13.97 7.28 -10.59
N GLY A 97 13.79 8.58 -10.32
CA GLY A 97 12.55 9.32 -10.61
C GLY A 97 11.45 9.17 -9.56
N ILE A 98 11.66 8.46 -8.47
CA ILE A 98 10.69 8.41 -7.36
C ILE A 98 10.63 9.78 -6.65
N PRO A 99 9.47 10.26 -6.18
CA PRO A 99 9.40 11.53 -5.45
C PRO A 99 10.24 11.52 -4.16
N THR A 100 10.78 12.67 -3.78
CA THR A 100 11.42 12.85 -2.46
C THR A 100 10.37 13.18 -1.40
N GLY A 101 10.49 12.55 -0.22
CA GLY A 101 9.60 12.79 0.91
C GLY A 101 8.64 11.64 1.17
N THR A 102 7.58 11.89 1.93
CA THR A 102 6.59 10.84 2.29
C THR A 102 5.75 10.47 1.07
N LEU A 103 5.79 9.19 0.69
CA LEU A 103 4.96 8.62 -0.37
C LEU A 103 3.65 8.07 0.19
N PHE A 104 3.71 7.48 1.38
CA PHE A 104 2.55 6.91 2.05
C PHE A 104 2.72 6.96 3.57
N THR A 105 1.64 7.28 4.28
CA THR A 105 1.51 7.00 5.71
C THR A 105 0.20 6.28 5.97
N GLY A 106 0.24 5.29 6.84
CA GLY A 106 -0.91 4.50 7.22
C GLY A 106 -0.88 4.14 8.69
N THR A 107 -2.02 3.69 9.19
CA THR A 107 -2.15 3.12 10.52
C THR A 107 -2.86 1.78 10.42
N PHE A 108 -2.72 0.94 11.45
CA PHE A 108 -3.49 -0.29 11.62
C PHE A 108 -3.87 -0.42 13.09
N THR A 109 -4.94 -1.14 13.39
CA THR A 109 -5.44 -1.32 14.76
C THR A 109 -4.87 -2.54 15.47
N SER A 110 -4.36 -3.51 14.70
CA SER A 110 -3.69 -4.71 15.20
C SER A 110 -2.74 -5.26 14.14
N ALA A 111 -1.67 -5.92 14.58
CA ALA A 111 -0.78 -6.68 13.71
C ALA A 111 -0.58 -8.10 14.27
N LYS A 112 -0.43 -9.09 13.40
CA LYS A 112 -0.06 -10.45 13.76
C LYS A 112 1.40 -10.71 13.42
N TRP A 113 2.13 -11.25 14.38
CA TRP A 113 3.48 -11.75 14.25
C TRP A 113 3.42 -13.27 14.29
N THR A 114 3.76 -13.92 13.18
CA THR A 114 3.66 -15.37 13.03
C THR A 114 5.05 -15.96 12.94
N PHE A 115 5.30 -17.05 13.67
CA PHE A 115 6.48 -17.88 13.44
C PHE A 115 6.19 -18.83 12.26
N GLU A 116 6.89 -18.64 11.16
CA GLU A 116 6.68 -19.42 9.92
C GLU A 116 7.48 -20.72 9.91
N GLY A 117 8.53 -20.80 10.74
CA GLY A 117 9.31 -22.02 10.92
C GLY A 117 10.82 -21.77 10.97
N THR A 118 11.55 -22.88 11.05
CA THR A 118 13.02 -22.89 11.02
C THR A 118 13.50 -23.18 9.59
N LEU A 119 14.35 -22.30 9.08
CA LEU A 119 14.99 -22.43 7.78
C LEU A 119 16.07 -23.52 7.79
N ALA A 120 16.50 -23.96 6.61
CA ALA A 120 17.49 -25.05 6.47
C ALA A 120 18.85 -24.75 7.12
N ASN A 121 19.21 -23.47 7.26
CA ASN A 121 20.41 -22.98 7.95
C ASN A 121 20.24 -22.91 9.49
N GLY A 122 19.06 -23.25 10.02
CA GLY A 122 18.73 -23.22 11.45
C GLY A 122 18.26 -21.87 11.98
N THR A 123 18.09 -20.85 11.13
CA THR A 123 17.52 -19.56 11.53
C THR A 123 16.00 -19.61 11.56
N HIS A 124 15.38 -18.74 12.34
CA HIS A 124 13.91 -18.73 12.52
C HIS A 124 13.29 -17.60 11.71
N GLN A 125 12.25 -17.91 10.93
CA GLN A 125 11.54 -16.95 10.11
C GLN A 125 10.23 -16.52 10.76
N TYR A 126 9.94 -15.23 10.66
CA TYR A 126 8.74 -14.61 11.19
C TYR A 126 8.10 -13.69 10.16
N LEU A 127 6.76 -13.62 10.20
CA LEU A 127 5.97 -12.78 9.33
C LEU A 127 5.11 -11.84 10.16
N LEU A 128 5.27 -10.53 9.95
CA LEU A 128 4.31 -9.54 10.42
C LEU A 128 3.24 -9.32 9.35
N THR A 129 1.97 -9.35 9.73
CA THR A 129 0.84 -9.02 8.87
C THR A 129 -0.06 -7.99 9.54
N ALA A 130 -0.52 -6.98 8.80
CA ALA A 130 -1.49 -6.00 9.29
C ALA A 130 -2.39 -5.48 8.17
N THR A 131 -3.65 -5.24 8.49
CA THR A 131 -4.60 -4.56 7.59
C THR A 131 -4.60 -3.07 7.88
N LEU A 132 -4.47 -2.25 6.85
CA LEU A 132 -4.43 -0.81 6.98
C LEU A 132 -5.84 -0.26 7.31
N ALA A 133 -5.89 0.70 8.22
CA ALA A 133 -7.13 1.30 8.70
C ALA A 133 -7.92 1.96 7.55
N GLY A 134 -9.25 1.88 7.62
CA GLY A 134 -10.12 2.41 6.57
C GLY A 134 -10.24 1.52 5.33
N GLY A 135 -9.72 0.28 5.37
CA GLY A 135 -9.78 -0.64 4.24
C GLY A 135 -8.88 -0.24 3.07
N VAL A 136 -7.88 0.61 3.33
CA VAL A 136 -6.98 1.18 2.32
C VAL A 136 -5.83 0.24 1.94
N GLY A 137 -5.93 -1.07 2.24
CA GLY A 137 -4.96 -2.09 1.86
C GLY A 137 -4.40 -2.91 3.03
N PHE A 138 -3.22 -3.50 2.83
CA PHE A 138 -2.56 -4.40 3.78
C PHE A 138 -1.03 -4.31 3.68
N THR A 139 -0.33 -4.78 4.71
CA THR A 139 1.13 -4.89 4.72
C THR A 139 1.58 -6.23 5.28
N PHE A 140 2.66 -6.74 4.70
CA PHE A 140 3.36 -7.95 5.10
C PHE A 140 4.86 -7.64 5.24
N GLN A 141 5.48 -8.03 6.33
CA GLN A 141 6.92 -7.85 6.56
C GLN A 141 7.52 -9.18 7.02
N SER A 142 8.36 -9.78 6.18
CA SER A 142 9.09 -11.01 6.48
C SER A 142 10.45 -10.68 7.08
N ALA A 143 10.69 -11.21 8.27
CA ALA A 143 11.95 -11.06 8.97
C ALA A 143 12.52 -12.43 9.35
N VAL A 144 13.84 -12.49 9.41
CA VAL A 144 14.59 -13.67 9.87
C VAL A 144 15.43 -13.28 11.07
N ASP A 145 15.30 -14.06 12.13
CA ASP A 145 16.25 -14.01 13.24
C ASP A 145 17.52 -14.71 12.79
N THR A 146 18.61 -13.96 12.66
CA THR A 146 19.90 -14.49 12.20
C THR A 146 20.60 -15.38 13.23
N GLY A 147 20.06 -15.47 14.45
CA GLY A 147 20.44 -16.45 15.47
C GLY A 147 19.73 -17.80 15.32
N LYS A 148 20.19 -18.79 16.10
CA LYS A 148 19.53 -20.12 16.21
C LYS A 148 18.44 -20.18 17.29
N GLY A 149 18.25 -19.07 18.02
CA GLY A 149 17.22 -18.94 19.04
C GLY A 149 15.95 -18.31 18.46
N PHE A 150 14.85 -18.39 19.22
CA PHE A 150 13.64 -17.65 18.90
C PHE A 150 13.88 -16.13 18.98
N PHE A 151 13.02 -15.35 18.31
CA PHE A 151 13.13 -13.90 18.23
C PHE A 151 13.33 -13.29 19.62
N SER A 152 14.50 -12.69 19.81
CA SER A 152 14.95 -12.18 21.11
C SER A 152 15.01 -10.65 21.17
N GLY A 153 14.43 -9.98 20.17
CA GLY A 153 14.28 -8.52 20.13
C GLY A 153 14.94 -7.85 18.94
N THR A 154 15.73 -8.57 18.14
CA THR A 154 16.32 -8.04 16.90
C THR A 154 16.35 -9.10 15.81
N GLY A 155 16.13 -8.71 14.56
CA GLY A 155 16.24 -9.58 13.39
C GLY A 155 16.45 -8.78 12.11
N THR A 156 16.80 -9.47 11.02
CA THR A 156 16.97 -8.85 9.70
C THR A 156 15.70 -8.98 8.89
N ILE A 157 15.33 -7.94 8.15
CA ILE A 157 14.19 -7.99 7.24
C ILE A 157 14.66 -8.57 5.91
N GLU A 158 14.04 -9.67 5.47
CA GLU A 158 14.37 -10.28 4.18
C GLU A 158 13.58 -9.66 3.03
N SER A 159 12.31 -9.36 3.27
CA SER A 159 11.40 -8.80 2.29
C SER A 159 10.15 -8.24 2.97
N GLY A 160 9.52 -7.27 2.33
CA GLY A 160 8.20 -6.81 2.71
C GLY A 160 7.44 -6.30 1.49
N ASP A 161 6.11 -6.33 1.61
CA ASP A 161 5.18 -5.87 0.61
C ASP A 161 4.05 -5.08 1.28
N THR A 162 3.68 -3.96 0.69
CA THR A 162 2.59 -3.11 1.16
C THR A 162 1.74 -2.70 -0.03
N ASN A 163 0.52 -3.24 -0.07
CA ASN A 163 -0.50 -2.87 -1.04
C ASN A 163 -1.38 -1.78 -0.44
N VAL A 164 -1.53 -0.67 -1.16
CA VAL A 164 -2.40 0.45 -0.79
C VAL A 164 -3.48 0.58 -1.84
N VAL A 165 -4.73 0.42 -1.43
CA VAL A 165 -5.90 0.66 -2.29
C VAL A 165 -6.21 2.15 -2.26
N VAL A 166 -6.11 2.80 -3.42
CA VAL A 166 -6.45 4.21 -3.56
C VAL A 166 -7.86 4.31 -4.13
N PRO A 167 -8.84 4.89 -3.38
CA PRO A 167 -10.16 5.15 -3.93
C PRO A 167 -10.06 6.08 -5.13
N GLU A 168 -10.78 5.74 -6.20
CA GLU A 168 -10.74 6.49 -7.46
C GLU A 168 -10.96 7.99 -7.22
N PRO A 169 -10.24 8.87 -7.95
CA PRO A 169 -10.52 10.29 -7.91
C PRO A 169 -11.99 10.55 -8.31
N GLY A 170 -12.70 11.42 -7.59
CA GLY A 170 -14.12 11.76 -7.82
C GLY A 170 -14.47 12.29 -9.22
N THR A 171 -13.49 12.35 -10.13
CA THR A 171 -13.61 12.57 -11.56
C THR A 171 -14.59 11.61 -12.25
N LEU A 172 -14.73 10.37 -11.77
CA LEU A 172 -15.75 9.44 -12.29
C LEU A 172 -17.18 9.85 -11.88
N SER A 173 -17.37 10.26 -10.63
CA SER A 173 -18.66 10.81 -10.18
C SER A 173 -18.98 12.12 -10.92
N LEU A 174 -17.97 12.95 -11.17
CA LEU A 174 -18.14 14.19 -11.94
C LEU A 174 -18.41 13.93 -13.43
N LEU A 175 -17.78 12.91 -14.03
CA LEU A 175 -18.08 12.48 -15.39
C LEU A 175 -19.50 11.91 -15.49
N GLY A 176 -19.89 11.06 -14.55
CA GLY A 176 -21.24 10.48 -14.50
C GLY A 176 -22.32 11.56 -14.34
N THR A 177 -22.13 12.51 -13.42
CA THR A 177 -23.05 13.64 -13.26
C THR A 177 -23.00 14.61 -14.44
N GLY A 178 -21.85 14.82 -15.06
CA GLY A 178 -21.68 15.62 -16.27
C GLY A 178 -22.44 15.05 -17.47
N LEU A 179 -22.39 13.72 -17.67
CA LEU A 179 -23.15 13.01 -18.72
C LEU A 179 -24.66 13.10 -18.49
N ILE A 180 -25.12 12.93 -17.23
CA ILE A 180 -26.53 13.10 -16.88
C ILE A 180 -26.98 14.56 -17.11
N GLY A 181 -26.15 15.54 -16.72
CA GLY A 181 -26.41 16.96 -16.98
C GLY A 181 -26.54 17.26 -18.47
N LEU A 182 -25.66 16.70 -19.31
CA LEU A 182 -25.73 16.86 -20.76
C LEU A 182 -26.98 16.20 -21.36
N ALA A 183 -27.34 14.99 -20.92
CA ALA A 183 -28.57 14.31 -21.33
C ALA A 183 -29.82 15.13 -20.97
N GLY A 184 -29.84 15.76 -19.78
CA GLY A 184 -30.92 16.65 -19.36
C GLY A 184 -31.07 17.88 -20.27
N VAL A 185 -29.97 18.51 -20.68
CA VAL A 185 -29.99 19.66 -21.60
C VAL A 185 -30.48 19.25 -23.00
N ILE A 186 -30.06 18.08 -23.50
CA ILE A 186 -30.53 17.55 -24.78
C ILE A 186 -32.03 17.28 -24.75
N ARG A 187 -32.55 16.66 -23.68
CA ARG A 187 -34.00 16.42 -23.50
C ARG A 187 -34.78 17.73 -23.47
N ARG A 188 -34.27 18.75 -22.78
CA ARG A 188 -34.91 20.07 -22.75
C ARG A 188 -34.98 20.70 -24.14
N LYS A 189 -33.92 20.56 -24.96
CA LYS A 189 -33.91 21.11 -26.33
C LYS A 189 -34.82 20.37 -27.30
N LEU A 190 -34.99 19.06 -27.17
CA LEU A 190 -35.86 18.27 -28.05
C LEU A 190 -37.36 18.48 -27.76
N ASN A 191 -37.73 18.88 -26.54
CA ASN A 191 -39.12 19.16 -26.17
C ASN A 191 -39.56 20.63 -26.40
N ILE A 192 -38.66 21.49 -26.89
CA ILE A 192 -38.94 22.92 -27.20
C ILE A 192 -38.90 23.16 -28.73
N SER A 193 -38.74 22.09 -29.53
CA SER A 193 -38.89 22.09 -30.99
C SER A 193 -40.14 21.31 -31.38
#